data_AF-A0ABD0S9D0-F1
#
_entry.id   AF-A0ABD0S9D0-F1
#
_cell.length_a   1.000
_cell.length_b   1.000
_cell.length_c   1.000
_cell.angle_alpha   90.00
_cell.angle_beta   90.00
_cell.angle_gamma   90.00
#
_symmetry.space_group_name_H-M   'P 1'
#
loop_
_entity.id
_entity.type
_entity.pdbx_description
1 polymer ?
#
loop_
_entity_poly.entity_id
_entity_poly.type
_entity_poly.pdbx_seq_one_letter_code
_entity_poly.pdbx_strand_id
1 'polypeptide(L)'
;MIKAYRTVSLNSALLLAGILPLDLRIQEAAALYEVKRGYSQRIVGDREVETPMPVVGARHPAEQRGFEFGSVVDGAELLQLDTSVCNIFTDGSKLEGKVGAALSLWKGNEEVTSRKFKLENFCTVYQAELLALQKATELAITHKAGAFNVYCDSRSALQTVADGTSLHPIANKIRHNLDKISKLNKIINLFWIKAHAGLEGNERADELAKAAAVGIKRRPDYDVCPVSFVKRQIRLDTIDEWNRRYQSADTGSTTRMFFPTPEQHTAWLGR
;
A
#
# COMPACT_ATOMS: atom_id res chain seq x y z
N MET A 1 40.32 -23.50 -42.81
CA MET A 1 39.20 -22.54 -42.99
C MET A 1 38.65 -22.24 -41.60
N ILE A 2 39.11 -21.17 -40.95
CA ILE A 2 38.69 -20.80 -39.59
C ILE A 2 37.34 -20.11 -39.74
N LYS A 3 36.24 -20.80 -39.38
CA LYS A 3 34.90 -20.21 -39.40
C LYS A 3 34.89 -19.03 -38.42
N ALA A 4 34.70 -17.83 -38.95
CA ALA A 4 34.51 -16.62 -38.17
C ALA A 4 33.37 -16.80 -37.17
N TYR A 5 33.55 -16.24 -35.97
CA TYR A 5 32.59 -16.26 -34.86
C TYR A 5 31.15 -16.05 -35.35
N ARG A 6 30.26 -17.02 -35.09
CA ARG A 6 28.82 -16.81 -35.28
C ARG A 6 28.39 -15.68 -34.36
N THR A 7 27.80 -14.64 -34.93
CA THR A 7 27.13 -13.57 -34.17
C THR A 7 26.03 -14.20 -33.31
N VAL A 8 26.05 -13.92 -32.00
CA VAL A 8 24.96 -14.30 -31.10
C VAL A 8 23.72 -13.53 -31.53
N SER A 9 22.57 -14.20 -31.65
CA SER A 9 21.33 -13.50 -32.02
C SER A 9 20.94 -12.50 -30.94
N LEU A 10 20.40 -11.35 -31.33
CA LEU A 10 19.99 -10.30 -30.39
C LEU A 10 19.06 -10.84 -29.30
N ASN A 11 18.07 -11.66 -29.68
CA ASN A 11 17.15 -12.29 -28.73
C ASN A 11 17.87 -13.18 -27.71
N SER A 12 18.89 -13.92 -28.15
CA SER A 12 19.69 -14.76 -27.25
C SER A 12 20.57 -13.92 -26.32
N ALA A 13 21.18 -12.85 -26.83
CA ALA A 13 22.01 -11.95 -26.04
C ALA A 13 21.20 -11.22 -24.96
N LEU A 14 20.02 -10.70 -25.32
CA LEU A 14 19.10 -10.02 -24.39
C LEU A 14 18.60 -10.97 -23.30
N LEU A 15 18.22 -12.20 -23.66
CA LEU A 15 17.81 -13.22 -22.72
C LEU A 15 18.92 -13.56 -21.72
N LEU A 16 20.13 -13.88 -22.22
CA LEU A 16 21.28 -14.24 -21.37
C LEU A 16 21.70 -13.09 -20.46
N ALA A 17 21.56 -11.85 -20.91
CA ALA A 17 21.81 -10.66 -20.10
C ALA A 17 20.66 -10.34 -19.12
N GLY A 18 19.49 -10.98 -19.26
CA GLY A 18 18.26 -10.64 -18.53
C GLY A 18 17.69 -9.28 -18.90
N ILE A 19 18.13 -8.67 -20.02
CA ILE A 19 17.72 -7.33 -20.40
C ILE A 19 16.51 -7.42 -21.31
N LEU A 20 15.43 -6.72 -20.94
CA LEU A 20 14.24 -6.62 -21.77
C LEU A 20 14.57 -5.86 -23.08
N PRO A 21 14.02 -6.28 -24.24
CA PRO A 21 14.06 -5.50 -25.47
C PRO A 21 13.66 -4.03 -25.24
N LEU A 22 14.41 -3.10 -25.84
CA LEU A 22 14.28 -1.67 -25.59
C LEU A 22 12.89 -1.14 -25.96
N ASP A 23 12.31 -1.61 -27.06
CA ASP A 23 10.98 -1.19 -27.48
C ASP A 23 9.90 -1.64 -26.48
N LEU A 24 10.03 -2.84 -25.90
CA LEU A 24 9.15 -3.30 -24.83
C LEU A 24 9.34 -2.48 -23.54
N ARG A 25 10.56 -2.02 -23.23
CA ARG A 25 10.80 -1.09 -22.11
C ARG A 25 10.12 0.25 -22.32
N ILE A 26 10.17 0.78 -23.55
CA ILE A 26 9.50 2.02 -23.91
C ILE A 26 7.98 1.86 -23.80
N GLN A 27 7.43 0.74 -24.28
CA GLN A 27 6.00 0.42 -24.15
C GLN A 27 5.58 0.31 -22.67
N GLU A 28 6.38 -0.36 -21.82
CA GLU A 28 6.13 -0.45 -20.37
C GLU A 28 6.07 0.95 -19.72
N ALA A 29 6.99 1.84 -20.07
CA ALA A 29 7.02 3.21 -19.56
C ALA A 29 5.84 4.06 -20.07
N ALA A 30 5.50 3.95 -21.36
CA ALA A 30 4.37 4.64 -21.97
C ALA A 30 3.03 4.20 -21.35
N ALA A 31 2.83 2.89 -21.19
CA ALA A 31 1.64 2.33 -20.56
C ALA A 31 1.46 2.84 -19.12
N LEU A 32 2.54 2.88 -18.33
CA LEU A 32 2.47 3.41 -16.96
C LEU A 32 2.12 4.90 -16.94
N TYR A 33 2.65 5.69 -17.88
CA TYR A 33 2.33 7.10 -18.01
C TYR A 33 0.85 7.31 -18.34
N GLU A 34 0.33 6.59 -19.33
CA GLU A 34 -1.08 6.67 -19.74
C GLU A 34 -2.03 6.31 -18.59
N VAL A 35 -1.74 5.23 -17.85
CA VAL A 35 -2.56 4.83 -16.69
C VAL A 35 -2.54 5.91 -15.61
N LYS A 36 -1.38 6.49 -15.30
CA LYS A 36 -1.27 7.58 -14.30
C LYS A 36 -2.00 8.85 -14.70
N ARG A 37 -2.26 9.06 -16.00
CA ARG A 37 -3.03 10.18 -16.53
C ARG A 37 -4.51 9.85 -16.72
N GLY A 38 -4.94 8.62 -16.44
CA GLY A 38 -6.32 8.16 -16.63
C GLY A 38 -6.68 7.88 -18.09
N TYR A 39 -5.68 7.72 -18.98
CA TYR A 39 -5.92 7.50 -20.41
C TYR A 39 -6.11 6.04 -20.80
N SER A 40 -5.67 5.09 -19.97
CA SER A 40 -5.67 3.67 -20.33
C SER A 40 -6.60 2.83 -19.45
N GLN A 41 -7.73 2.45 -20.02
CA GLN A 41 -8.66 1.47 -19.45
C GLN A 41 -8.21 0.01 -19.70
N ARG A 42 -7.22 -0.22 -20.58
CA ARG A 42 -6.84 -1.59 -20.97
C ARG A 42 -6.28 -2.41 -19.79
N ILE A 43 -5.53 -1.77 -18.91
CA ILE A 43 -4.81 -2.43 -17.80
C ILE A 43 -5.64 -2.44 -16.52
N VAL A 44 -6.41 -1.38 -16.29
CA VAL A 44 -7.12 -1.16 -15.02
C VAL A 44 -8.64 -1.29 -15.16
N GLY A 45 -9.16 -1.36 -16.39
CA GLY A 45 -10.60 -1.33 -16.68
C GLY A 45 -11.22 -0.01 -16.23
N ASP A 46 -12.36 -0.11 -15.56
CA ASP A 46 -13.07 1.01 -14.93
C ASP A 46 -12.54 1.37 -13.53
N ARG A 47 -11.43 0.76 -13.08
CA ARG A 47 -10.92 0.96 -11.72
C ARG A 47 -10.18 2.28 -11.61
N GLU A 48 -10.38 2.95 -10.48
CA GLU A 48 -9.61 4.13 -10.12
C GLU A 48 -8.19 3.72 -9.70
N VAL A 49 -7.18 4.46 -10.17
CA VAL A 49 -5.78 4.28 -9.77
C VAL A 49 -5.41 5.36 -8.77
N GLU A 50 -4.69 4.97 -7.74
CA GLU A 50 -4.18 5.89 -6.74
C GLU A 50 -3.26 6.92 -7.41
N THR A 51 -3.68 8.18 -7.33
CA THR A 51 -2.92 9.31 -7.84
C THR A 51 -2.53 10.22 -6.68
N PRO A 52 -1.34 10.84 -6.73
CA PRO A 52 -0.98 11.89 -5.79
C PRO A 52 -2.01 13.02 -5.86
N MET A 53 -2.27 13.65 -4.71
CA MET A 53 -3.09 14.85 -4.65
C MET A 53 -2.57 15.92 -5.63
N PRO A 54 -3.45 16.56 -6.43
CA PRO A 54 -3.04 17.66 -7.28
C PRO A 54 -2.39 18.77 -6.46
N VAL A 55 -1.35 19.41 -7.00
CA VAL A 55 -0.64 20.51 -6.33
C VAL A 55 -1.60 21.65 -5.95
N VAL A 56 -2.61 21.91 -6.79
CA VAL A 56 -3.64 22.94 -6.55
C VAL A 56 -4.50 22.61 -5.31
N GLY A 57 -4.67 21.33 -4.99
CA GLY A 57 -5.40 20.87 -3.79
C GLY A 57 -4.48 20.53 -2.61
N ALA A 58 -3.16 20.72 -2.75
CA ALA A 58 -2.22 20.54 -1.66
C ALA A 58 -2.32 21.72 -0.69
N ARG A 59 -1.98 21.48 0.59
CA ARG A 59 -1.90 22.56 1.58
C ARG A 59 -0.85 23.58 1.16
N HIS A 60 -1.07 24.83 1.52
CA HIS A 60 -0.06 25.86 1.32
C HIS A 60 1.24 25.44 2.04
N PRO A 61 2.44 25.63 1.46
CA PRO A 61 3.70 25.18 2.08
C PRO A 61 3.91 25.66 3.53
N ALA A 62 3.44 26.87 3.86
CA ALA A 62 3.49 27.38 5.25
C ALA A 62 2.58 26.62 6.25
N GLU A 63 1.58 25.91 5.75
CA GLU A 63 0.63 25.09 6.52
C GLU A 63 1.00 23.60 6.50
N GLN A 64 1.99 23.20 5.71
CA GLN A 64 2.53 21.84 5.64
C GLN A 64 3.43 21.56 6.85
N ARG A 65 2.90 21.74 8.06
CA ARG A 65 3.58 21.34 9.28
C ARG A 65 3.49 19.83 9.40
N GLY A 66 4.64 19.20 9.65
CA GLY A 66 4.66 17.78 9.98
C GLY A 66 3.98 17.55 11.34
N PHE A 67 3.55 16.31 11.54
CA PHE A 67 3.06 15.85 12.84
C PHE A 67 4.11 14.95 13.48
N GLU A 68 4.31 15.10 14.78
CA GLU A 68 5.10 14.15 15.54
C GLU A 68 4.19 13.02 16.03
N PHE A 69 4.70 11.79 15.99
CA PHE A 69 4.07 10.65 16.63
C PHE A 69 5.03 10.08 17.68
N GLY A 70 4.49 9.69 18.83
CA GLY A 70 5.28 9.05 19.87
C GLY A 70 5.69 7.64 19.46
N SER A 71 6.74 7.11 20.09
CA SER A 71 7.12 5.71 19.98
C SER A 71 6.96 5.09 21.36
N VAL A 72 6.08 4.11 21.50
CA VAL A 72 5.90 3.40 22.76
C VAL A 72 6.63 2.07 22.67
N VAL A 73 7.77 2.00 23.37
CA VAL A 73 8.73 0.89 23.25
C VAL A 73 8.42 -0.23 24.24
N ASP A 74 7.82 0.09 25.38
CA ASP A 74 7.42 -0.86 26.42
C ASP A 74 5.93 -0.72 26.77
N GLY A 75 5.20 -1.84 26.74
CA GLY A 75 3.76 -1.89 27.02
C GLY A 75 3.34 -1.39 28.41
N ALA A 76 4.30 -1.21 29.33
CA ALA A 76 4.09 -0.64 30.65
C ALA A 76 3.72 0.86 30.62
N GLU A 77 4.13 1.62 29.61
CA GLU A 77 3.82 3.06 29.49
C GLU A 77 2.37 3.32 29.03
N LEU A 78 1.71 2.31 28.44
CA LEU A 78 0.29 2.40 28.02
C LEU A 78 -0.70 2.18 29.17
N LEU A 79 -0.23 1.64 30.28
CA LEU A 79 -1.06 1.22 31.42
C LEU A 79 -1.37 2.33 32.42
N GLN A 80 -1.05 3.59 32.12
CA GLN A 80 -1.69 4.69 32.84
C GLN A 80 -3.13 4.79 32.36
N LEU A 81 -4.00 4.08 33.08
CA LEU A 81 -5.46 3.98 33.01
C LEU A 81 -6.13 5.36 33.18
N ASP A 82 -5.79 6.32 32.34
CA ASP A 82 -6.57 7.54 32.22
C ASP A 82 -7.87 7.18 31.51
N THR A 83 -8.88 6.85 32.31
CA THR A 83 -10.25 6.58 31.84
C THR A 83 -10.88 7.80 31.17
N SER A 84 -10.26 8.99 31.22
CA SER A 84 -10.70 10.17 30.47
C SER A 84 -10.30 10.13 28.99
N VAL A 85 -9.34 9.27 28.61
CA VAL A 85 -8.84 9.13 27.24
C VAL A 85 -9.37 7.86 26.58
N CYS A 86 -9.70 7.98 25.30
CA CYS A 86 -10.11 6.88 24.43
C CYS A 86 -8.93 6.34 23.63
N ASN A 87 -8.63 5.05 23.76
CA ASN A 87 -7.52 4.41 23.06
C ASN A 87 -8.04 3.70 21.81
N ILE A 88 -7.57 4.08 20.62
CA ILE A 88 -7.92 3.46 19.36
C ILE A 88 -6.70 2.69 18.86
N PHE A 89 -6.86 1.40 18.61
CA PHE A 89 -5.85 0.57 17.95
C PHE A 89 -6.28 0.34 16.52
N THR A 90 -5.33 0.38 15.59
CA THR A 90 -5.57 0.24 14.15
C THR A 90 -4.61 -0.78 13.56
N ASP A 91 -5.10 -1.58 12.62
CA ASP A 91 -4.27 -2.57 11.91
C ASP A 91 -4.76 -2.77 10.47
N GLY A 92 -3.82 -3.13 9.59
CA GLY A 92 -4.05 -3.54 8.21
C GLY A 92 -3.46 -4.93 7.94
N SER A 93 -4.27 -5.83 7.38
CA SER A 93 -3.84 -7.21 7.12
C SER A 93 -4.05 -7.62 5.66
N LYS A 94 -3.17 -8.49 5.17
CA LYS A 94 -3.32 -9.21 3.91
C LYS A 94 -3.15 -10.70 4.13
N LEU A 95 -4.23 -11.45 3.95
CA LEU A 95 -4.29 -12.90 4.16
C LEU A 95 -4.80 -13.59 2.90
N GLU A 96 -4.02 -14.53 2.37
CA GLU A 96 -4.35 -15.29 1.14
C GLU A 96 -4.74 -14.39 -0.06
N GLY A 97 -4.05 -13.26 -0.21
CA GLY A 97 -4.31 -12.29 -1.27
C GLY A 97 -5.51 -11.37 -1.04
N LYS A 98 -6.29 -11.58 0.02
CA LYS A 98 -7.39 -10.69 0.43
C LYS A 98 -6.91 -9.68 1.46
N VAL A 99 -7.50 -8.49 1.45
CA VAL A 99 -7.01 -7.35 2.23
C VAL A 99 -8.11 -6.81 3.14
N GLY A 100 -7.75 -6.52 4.38
CA GLY A 100 -8.66 -6.00 5.39
C GLY A 100 -7.97 -4.96 6.28
N ALA A 101 -8.74 -4.05 6.82
CA ALA A 101 -8.32 -3.07 7.80
C ALA A 101 -9.31 -3.08 8.97
N ALA A 102 -8.85 -2.71 10.15
CA ALA A 102 -9.72 -2.63 11.31
C ALA A 102 -9.29 -1.58 12.32
N LEU A 103 -10.22 -1.26 13.20
CA LEU A 103 -9.93 -0.52 14.43
C LEU A 103 -10.69 -1.11 15.60
N SER A 104 -10.13 -0.96 16.80
CA SER A 104 -10.79 -1.22 18.08
C SER A 104 -10.64 0.01 18.98
N LEU A 105 -11.74 0.48 19.55
CA LEU A 105 -11.79 1.61 20.48
C LEU A 105 -11.99 1.07 21.90
N TRP A 106 -11.16 1.55 22.82
CA TRP A 106 -11.10 1.11 24.20
C TRP A 106 -11.20 2.30 25.15
N LYS A 107 -11.80 2.07 26.31
CA LYS A 107 -11.81 3.01 27.42
C LYS A 107 -11.40 2.27 28.68
N GLY A 108 -10.21 2.58 29.20
CA GLY A 108 -9.55 1.68 30.15
C GLY A 108 -9.29 0.32 29.50
N ASN A 109 -9.74 -0.76 30.14
CA ASN A 109 -9.57 -2.13 29.66
C ASN A 109 -10.82 -2.71 28.97
N GLU A 110 -11.81 -1.88 28.65
CA GLU A 110 -13.04 -2.35 27.99
C GLU A 110 -13.09 -1.91 26.52
N GLU A 111 -13.34 -2.87 25.62
CA GLU A 111 -13.65 -2.62 24.21
C GLU A 111 -15.02 -1.93 24.10
N VAL A 112 -15.01 -0.66 23.71
CA VAL A 112 -16.23 0.16 23.54
C VAL A 112 -16.88 -0.12 22.17
N THR A 113 -16.06 -0.20 21.13
CA THR A 113 -16.53 -0.51 19.78
C THR A 113 -15.39 -0.98 18.90
N SER A 114 -15.70 -1.74 17.86
CA SER A 114 -14.75 -2.08 16.81
C SER A 114 -15.39 -2.04 15.44
N ARG A 115 -14.53 -1.85 14.42
CA ARG A 115 -14.97 -1.77 13.02
C ARG A 115 -14.01 -2.54 12.12
N LYS A 116 -14.59 -3.17 11.10
CA LYS A 116 -13.91 -3.98 10.10
C LYS A 116 -14.19 -3.41 8.71
N PHE A 117 -13.14 -3.25 7.93
CA PHE A 117 -13.18 -2.66 6.60
C PHE A 117 -12.53 -3.62 5.61
N LYS A 118 -13.26 -3.94 4.54
CA LYS A 118 -12.75 -4.78 3.46
C LYS A 118 -12.11 -3.90 2.40
N LEU A 119 -10.93 -4.28 1.94
CA LEU A 119 -10.31 -3.67 0.76
C LEU A 119 -10.37 -4.64 -0.41
N GLU A 120 -10.26 -4.13 -1.62
CA GLU A 120 -10.14 -4.97 -2.81
C GLU A 120 -8.82 -5.75 -2.81
N ASN A 121 -8.79 -6.94 -3.43
CA ASN A 121 -7.68 -7.89 -3.29
C ASN A 121 -6.33 -7.36 -3.84
N PHE A 122 -6.38 -6.42 -4.79
CA PHE A 122 -5.19 -5.78 -5.34
C PHE A 122 -4.55 -4.76 -4.39
N CYS A 123 -5.25 -4.33 -3.33
CA CYS A 123 -4.72 -3.36 -2.38
C CYS A 123 -3.50 -3.91 -1.63
N THR A 124 -2.70 -3.00 -1.08
CA THR A 124 -1.53 -3.35 -0.27
C THR A 124 -1.87 -3.33 1.22
N VAL A 125 -1.05 -4.00 2.04
CA VAL A 125 -1.11 -3.86 3.50
C VAL A 125 -0.96 -2.38 3.89
N TYR A 126 -0.02 -1.67 3.27
CA TYR A 126 0.18 -0.24 3.51
C TYR A 126 -1.07 0.63 3.25
N GLN A 127 -1.85 0.34 2.20
CA GLN A 127 -3.14 1.02 1.98
C GLN A 127 -4.16 0.67 3.08
N ALA A 128 -4.17 -0.58 3.55
CA ALA A 128 -5.02 -1.01 4.65
C ALA A 128 -4.68 -0.29 5.96
N GLU A 129 -3.40 -0.15 6.29
CA GLU A 129 -2.90 0.60 7.45
C GLU A 129 -3.34 2.07 7.41
N LEU A 130 -3.14 2.74 6.26
CA LEU A 130 -3.58 4.10 6.08
C LEU A 130 -5.10 4.23 6.17
N LEU A 131 -5.86 3.29 5.62
CA LEU A 131 -7.32 3.28 5.73
C LEU A 131 -7.76 3.12 7.19
N ALA A 132 -7.10 2.25 7.97
CA ALA A 132 -7.39 2.05 9.39
C ALA A 132 -7.19 3.36 10.18
N LEU A 133 -6.06 4.05 9.97
CA LEU A 133 -5.79 5.37 10.54
C LEU A 133 -6.82 6.43 10.11
N GLN A 134 -7.22 6.44 8.84
CA GLN A 134 -8.28 7.33 8.35
C GLN A 134 -9.59 7.08 9.11
N LYS A 135 -9.97 5.81 9.28
CA LYS A 135 -11.20 5.44 10.01
C LYS A 135 -11.12 5.73 11.50
N ALA A 136 -9.95 5.63 12.11
CA ALA A 136 -9.71 6.06 13.49
C ALA A 136 -9.92 7.57 13.68
N THR A 137 -9.38 8.38 12.78
CA THR A 137 -9.58 9.84 12.85
C THR A 137 -11.02 10.27 12.54
N GLU A 138 -11.72 9.60 11.62
CA GLU A 138 -13.16 9.79 11.39
C GLU A 138 -14.00 9.43 12.62
N LEU A 139 -13.63 8.35 13.33
CA LEU A 139 -14.25 7.98 14.59
C LEU A 139 -14.02 9.06 15.67
N ALA A 140 -12.80 9.55 15.84
CA ALA A 140 -12.48 10.60 16.81
C ALA A 140 -13.26 11.90 16.57
N ILE A 141 -13.49 12.28 15.31
CA ILE A 141 -14.33 13.45 14.94
C ILE A 141 -15.75 13.29 15.48
N THR A 142 -16.36 12.12 15.26
CA THR A 142 -17.79 11.86 15.55
C THR A 142 -18.06 11.42 16.98
N HIS A 143 -17.06 10.85 17.66
CA HIS A 143 -17.19 10.34 19.02
C HIS A 143 -17.26 11.48 20.06
N LYS A 144 -17.95 11.26 21.19
CA LYS A 144 -18.20 12.30 22.21
C LYS A 144 -17.00 12.61 23.11
N ALA A 145 -15.98 11.75 23.15
CA ALA A 145 -14.81 11.95 24.00
C ALA A 145 -13.97 13.16 23.55
N GLY A 146 -13.30 13.79 24.52
CA GLY A 146 -12.46 14.96 24.32
C GLY A 146 -11.00 14.63 23.94
N ALA A 147 -10.52 13.43 24.26
CA ALA A 147 -9.14 13.03 24.05
C ALA A 147 -9.04 11.61 23.49
N PHE A 148 -8.13 11.40 22.54
CA PHE A 148 -7.88 10.13 21.89
C PHE A 148 -6.38 9.85 21.75
N ASN A 149 -6.00 8.60 21.94
CA ASN A 149 -4.69 8.08 21.54
C ASN A 149 -4.92 7.06 20.42
N VAL A 150 -4.19 7.16 19.32
CA VAL A 150 -4.25 6.20 18.21
C VAL A 150 -2.94 5.45 18.13
N TYR A 151 -3.02 4.13 18.23
CA TYR A 151 -1.90 3.20 18.19
C TYR A 151 -1.89 2.44 16.87
N CYS A 152 -0.75 2.46 16.19
CA CYS A 152 -0.54 1.79 14.91
C CYS A 152 0.85 1.16 14.90
N ASP A 153 0.98 -0.06 14.41
CA ASP A 153 2.26 -0.76 14.30
C ASP A 153 2.98 -0.54 12.96
N SER A 154 2.29 0.05 11.98
CA SER A 154 2.87 0.48 10.71
C SER A 154 3.58 1.83 10.79
N ARG A 155 4.87 1.78 11.14
CA ARG A 155 5.75 2.96 11.15
C ARG A 155 5.75 3.71 9.81
N SER A 156 5.69 3.00 8.69
CA SER A 156 5.62 3.61 7.35
C SER A 156 4.34 4.43 7.12
N ALA A 157 3.20 3.95 7.62
CA ALA A 157 1.94 4.68 7.50
C ALA A 157 1.99 5.96 8.34
N LEU A 158 2.44 5.86 9.59
CA LEU A 158 2.63 7.02 10.48
C LEU A 158 3.61 8.04 9.90
N GLN A 159 4.76 7.61 9.35
CA GLN A 159 5.71 8.51 8.69
C GLN A 159 5.09 9.25 7.51
N THR A 160 4.23 8.58 6.73
CA THR A 160 3.56 9.21 5.59
C THR A 160 2.54 10.25 6.03
N VAL A 161 1.83 9.99 7.13
CA VAL A 161 0.89 10.95 7.74
C VAL A 161 1.65 12.14 8.32
N ALA A 162 2.73 11.87 9.05
CA ALA A 162 3.62 12.85 9.66
C ALA A 162 4.30 13.77 8.65
N ASP A 163 4.64 13.26 7.47
CA ASP A 163 5.21 14.07 6.38
C ASP A 163 4.15 15.01 5.78
N GLY A 164 4.23 16.29 6.14
CA GLY A 164 3.36 17.36 5.63
C GLY A 164 3.47 17.58 4.12
N THR A 165 4.54 17.12 3.48
CA THR A 165 4.77 17.24 2.03
C THR A 165 4.24 16.06 1.23
N SER A 166 3.92 14.94 1.90
CA SER A 166 3.40 13.74 1.26
C SER A 166 2.09 14.02 0.53
N LEU A 167 2.04 13.69 -0.77
CA LEU A 167 0.84 13.87 -1.60
C LEU A 167 -0.08 12.63 -1.58
N HIS A 168 0.15 11.67 -0.68
CA HIS A 168 -0.69 10.48 -0.59
C HIS A 168 -2.13 10.87 -0.21
N PRO A 169 -3.15 10.45 -0.98
CA PRO A 169 -4.53 10.92 -0.81
C PRO A 169 -5.11 10.58 0.57
N ILE A 170 -4.92 9.34 1.05
CA ILE A 170 -5.37 8.93 2.40
C ILE A 170 -4.65 9.72 3.50
N ALA A 171 -3.32 9.87 3.43
CA ALA A 171 -2.56 10.65 4.41
C ALA A 171 -3.03 12.11 4.50
N ASN A 172 -3.35 12.72 3.36
CA ASN A 172 -3.91 14.08 3.34
C ASN A 172 -5.30 14.14 4.01
N LYS A 173 -6.16 13.15 3.78
CA LYS A 173 -7.45 13.04 4.49
C LYS A 173 -7.26 12.88 5.99
N ILE A 174 -6.31 12.07 6.42
CA ILE A 174 -5.96 11.90 7.85
C ILE A 174 -5.54 13.25 8.43
N ARG A 175 -4.60 13.97 7.81
CA ARG A 175 -4.18 15.30 8.29
C ARG A 175 -5.33 16.30 8.35
N HIS A 176 -6.24 16.28 7.36
CA HIS A 176 -7.44 17.13 7.40
C HIS A 176 -8.35 16.77 8.58
N ASN A 177 -8.50 15.48 8.87
CA ASN A 177 -9.23 15.03 10.05
C ASN A 177 -8.56 15.49 11.35
N LEU A 178 -7.22 15.44 11.44
CA LEU A 178 -6.47 15.94 12.61
C LEU A 178 -6.74 17.44 12.85
N ASP A 179 -6.69 18.28 11.81
CA ASP A 179 -7.02 19.71 11.94
C ASP A 179 -8.48 19.92 12.35
N LYS A 180 -9.39 19.10 11.83
CA LYS A 180 -10.81 19.16 12.18
C LYS A 180 -11.04 18.78 13.64
N ILE A 181 -10.32 17.78 14.16
CA ILE A 181 -10.34 17.38 15.57
C ILE A 181 -9.86 18.54 16.45
N SER A 182 -8.75 19.20 16.07
CA SER A 182 -8.24 20.38 16.77
C SER A 182 -9.28 21.52 16.82
N LYS A 183 -9.94 21.82 15.69
CA LYS A 183 -11.03 22.82 15.63
C LYS A 183 -12.26 22.47 16.49
N LEU A 184 -12.44 21.19 16.83
CA LEU A 184 -13.49 20.73 17.75
C LEU A 184 -13.05 20.76 19.22
N ASN A 185 -11.90 21.37 19.53
CA ASN A 185 -11.29 21.39 20.87
C ASN A 185 -11.05 19.98 21.45
N LYS A 186 -10.73 19.02 20.56
CA LYS A 186 -10.37 17.65 20.94
C LYS A 186 -8.87 17.44 20.79
N ILE A 187 -8.33 16.57 21.62
CA ILE A 187 -6.92 16.17 21.59
C ILE A 187 -6.82 14.80 20.92
N ILE A 188 -5.87 14.65 20.00
CA ILE A 188 -5.55 13.37 19.38
C ILE A 188 -4.04 13.20 19.27
N ASN A 189 -3.54 12.09 19.79
CA ASN A 189 -2.13 11.73 19.73
C ASN A 189 -1.95 10.46 18.90
N LEU A 190 -0.89 10.41 18.09
CA LEU A 190 -0.54 9.22 17.32
C LEU A 190 0.69 8.56 17.94
N PHE A 191 0.66 7.24 18.04
CA PHE A 191 1.74 6.44 18.62
C PHE A 191 2.07 5.26 17.72
N TRP A 192 3.36 5.09 17.47
CA TRP A 192 3.89 3.85 16.94
C TRP A 192 4.06 2.85 18.08
N ILE A 193 3.57 1.63 17.87
CA ILE A 193 3.76 0.49 18.78
C ILE A 193 4.44 -0.65 18.03
N LYS A 194 5.12 -1.52 18.77
CA LYS A 194 5.67 -2.74 18.20
C LYS A 194 4.55 -3.75 17.92
N ALA A 195 4.52 -4.30 16.71
CA ALA A 195 3.63 -5.39 16.35
C ALA A 195 3.83 -6.59 17.29
N HIS A 196 2.74 -7.25 17.67
CA HIS A 196 2.75 -8.44 18.54
C HIS A 196 3.44 -8.25 19.91
N ALA A 197 3.31 -7.05 20.50
CA ALA A 197 3.87 -6.75 21.82
C ALA A 197 2.99 -7.16 23.01
N GLY A 198 1.94 -7.97 22.81
CA GLY A 198 1.03 -8.39 23.90
C GLY A 198 -0.01 -7.35 24.31
N LEU A 199 -0.23 -6.31 23.49
CA LEU A 199 -1.24 -5.28 23.76
C LEU A 199 -2.60 -5.77 23.27
N GLU A 200 -3.52 -6.00 24.20
CA GLU A 200 -4.85 -6.57 23.93
C GLU A 200 -5.59 -5.81 22.83
N GLY A 201 -5.58 -4.48 22.86
CA GLY A 201 -6.21 -3.66 21.84
C GLY A 201 -5.59 -3.81 20.44
N ASN A 202 -4.26 -3.99 20.36
CA ASN A 202 -3.56 -4.20 19.10
C ASN A 202 -3.81 -5.60 18.54
N GLU A 203 -3.73 -6.63 19.39
CA GLU A 203 -4.05 -8.01 19.00
C GLU A 203 -5.49 -8.12 18.51
N ARG A 204 -6.41 -7.40 19.17
CA ARG A 204 -7.79 -7.28 18.73
C ARG A 204 -7.92 -6.62 17.36
N ALA A 205 -7.18 -5.53 17.10
CA ALA A 205 -7.20 -4.88 15.80
C ALA A 205 -6.69 -5.82 14.68
N ASP A 206 -5.60 -6.56 14.92
CA ASP A 206 -5.02 -7.55 14.00
C ASP A 206 -5.99 -8.71 13.71
N GLU A 207 -6.62 -9.27 14.73
CA GLU A 207 -7.66 -10.30 14.58
C GLU A 207 -8.81 -9.79 13.70
N LEU A 208 -9.28 -8.56 13.95
CA LEU A 208 -10.37 -7.95 13.21
C LEU A 208 -9.98 -7.65 11.76
N ALA A 209 -8.76 -7.20 11.49
CA ALA A 209 -8.28 -6.92 10.15
C ALA A 209 -8.16 -8.21 9.32
N LYS A 210 -7.65 -9.29 9.91
CA LYS A 210 -7.64 -10.63 9.31
C LYS A 210 -9.06 -11.12 9.02
N ALA A 211 -9.97 -10.97 10.00
CA ALA A 211 -11.38 -11.32 9.82
C ALA A 211 -12.05 -10.48 8.72
N ALA A 212 -11.68 -9.21 8.57
CA ALA A 212 -12.19 -8.33 7.51
C ALA A 212 -11.73 -8.80 6.12
N ALA A 213 -10.48 -9.25 6.00
CA ALA A 213 -9.92 -9.75 4.75
C ALA A 213 -10.68 -10.99 4.23
N VAL A 214 -10.98 -11.95 5.10
CA VAL A 214 -11.57 -13.24 4.67
C VAL A 214 -13.08 -13.34 4.85
N GLY A 215 -13.65 -12.70 5.88
CA GLY A 215 -15.01 -12.95 6.37
C GLY A 215 -16.09 -12.06 5.77
N ILE A 216 -15.73 -10.95 5.12
CA ILE A 216 -16.71 -9.97 4.62
C ILE A 216 -17.10 -10.30 3.17
N LYS A 217 -18.37 -10.68 2.95
CA LYS A 217 -18.97 -10.97 1.64
C LYS A 217 -19.77 -9.80 1.04
N ARG A 218 -19.39 -8.55 1.35
CA ARG A 218 -19.99 -7.33 0.77
C ARG A 218 -19.00 -6.60 -0.13
N ARG A 219 -19.46 -5.54 -0.80
CA ARG A 219 -18.60 -4.63 -1.58
C ARG A 219 -17.47 -4.08 -0.70
N PRO A 220 -16.25 -3.94 -1.24
CA PRO A 220 -15.14 -3.37 -0.50
C PRO A 220 -15.45 -1.94 -0.06
N ASP A 221 -14.92 -1.55 1.10
CA ASP A 221 -14.94 -0.17 1.60
C ASP A 221 -13.89 0.71 0.91
N TYR A 222 -12.92 0.09 0.24
CA TYR A 222 -11.86 0.76 -0.52
C TYR A 222 -11.37 -0.13 -1.67
N ASP A 223 -11.37 0.43 -2.88
CA ASP A 223 -11.09 -0.26 -4.13
C ASP A 223 -10.21 0.56 -5.08
N VAL A 224 -9.40 1.49 -4.55
CA VAL A 224 -8.46 2.26 -5.36
C VAL A 224 -7.18 1.47 -5.59
N CYS A 225 -6.84 1.28 -6.87
CA CYS A 225 -5.74 0.44 -7.29
C CYS A 225 -4.38 1.08 -6.99
N PRO A 226 -3.47 0.41 -6.26
CA PRO A 226 -2.14 0.94 -6.01
C PRO A 226 -1.31 0.96 -7.31
N VAL A 227 -0.46 1.97 -7.46
CA VAL A 227 0.45 2.09 -8.62
C VAL A 227 1.37 0.87 -8.75
N SER A 228 1.74 0.24 -7.64
CA SER A 228 2.55 -0.99 -7.64
C SER A 228 1.84 -2.18 -8.30
N PHE A 229 0.52 -2.31 -8.11
CA PHE A 229 -0.26 -3.34 -8.80
C PHE A 229 -0.31 -3.09 -10.30
N VAL A 230 -0.55 -1.83 -10.70
CA VAL A 230 -0.52 -1.43 -12.12
C VAL A 230 0.83 -1.74 -12.76
N LYS A 231 1.93 -1.33 -12.12
CA LYS A 231 3.30 -1.64 -12.59
C LYS A 231 3.51 -3.14 -12.76
N ARG A 232 3.05 -3.93 -11.79
CA ARG A 232 3.14 -5.39 -11.86
C ARG A 232 2.35 -5.95 -13.05
N GLN A 233 1.13 -5.47 -13.30
CA GLN A 233 0.33 -5.94 -14.42
C GLN A 233 0.98 -5.61 -15.76
N ILE A 234 1.44 -4.36 -15.94
CA ILE A 234 2.17 -3.95 -17.16
C ILE A 234 3.40 -4.83 -17.35
N ARG A 235 4.13 -5.12 -16.26
CA ARG A 235 5.31 -5.97 -16.31
C ARG A 235 4.99 -7.39 -16.74
N LEU A 236 3.89 -7.97 -16.27
CA LEU A 236 3.42 -9.30 -16.68
C LEU A 236 3.09 -9.30 -18.17
N ASP A 237 2.27 -8.36 -18.65
CA ASP A 237 1.92 -8.23 -20.07
C ASP A 237 3.16 -8.07 -20.96
N THR A 238 4.16 -7.32 -20.47
CA THR A 238 5.44 -7.08 -21.15
C THR A 238 6.28 -8.35 -21.24
N ILE A 239 6.30 -9.17 -20.17
CA ILE A 239 7.00 -10.45 -20.14
C ILE A 239 6.32 -11.44 -21.07
N ASP A 240 4.98 -11.51 -21.08
CA ASP A 240 4.21 -12.38 -21.96
C ASP A 240 4.48 -12.06 -23.44
N GLU A 241 4.50 -10.77 -23.80
CA GLU A 241 4.85 -10.33 -25.14
C GLU A 241 6.31 -10.65 -25.50
N TRP A 242 7.25 -10.49 -24.55
CA TRP A 242 8.64 -10.90 -24.76
C TRP A 242 8.76 -12.41 -25.01
N ASN A 243 8.07 -13.22 -24.21
CA ASN A 243 8.02 -14.66 -24.37
C ASN A 243 7.46 -15.04 -25.73
N ARG A 244 6.35 -14.44 -26.16
CA ARG A 244 5.75 -14.66 -27.50
C ARG A 244 6.76 -14.39 -28.62
N ARG A 245 7.47 -13.25 -28.58
CA ARG A 245 8.50 -12.90 -29.57
C ARG A 245 9.69 -13.85 -29.54
N TYR A 246 10.09 -14.30 -28.35
CA TYR A 246 11.17 -15.25 -28.18
C TYR A 246 10.82 -16.62 -28.78
N GLN A 247 9.60 -17.10 -28.55
CA GLN A 247 9.11 -18.35 -29.14
C GLN A 247 8.98 -18.29 -30.66
N SER A 248 8.52 -17.16 -31.20
CA SER A 248 8.29 -17.01 -32.64
C SER A 248 9.54 -16.61 -33.43
N ALA A 249 10.68 -16.38 -32.78
CA ALA A 249 11.89 -15.94 -33.48
C ALA A 249 12.49 -17.07 -34.33
N ASP A 250 12.99 -16.75 -35.52
CA ASP A 250 13.71 -17.71 -36.38
C ASP A 250 15.13 -18.02 -35.87
N THR A 251 15.62 -17.25 -34.90
CA THR A 251 16.98 -17.35 -34.35
C THR A 251 16.97 -17.81 -32.89
N GLY A 252 18.13 -18.21 -32.35
CA GLY A 252 18.24 -18.60 -30.93
C GLY A 252 17.63 -19.96 -30.60
N SER A 253 17.51 -20.88 -31.57
CA SER A 253 17.00 -22.24 -31.34
C SER A 253 17.84 -23.01 -30.31
N THR A 254 19.16 -22.87 -30.35
CA THR A 254 20.06 -23.47 -29.36
C THR A 254 19.81 -22.90 -27.96
N THR A 255 19.65 -21.58 -27.83
CA THR A 255 19.36 -20.94 -26.54
C THR A 255 18.01 -21.39 -25.99
N ARG A 256 16.99 -21.58 -26.84
CA ARG A 256 15.66 -22.08 -26.45
C ARG A 256 15.68 -23.48 -25.85
N MET A 257 16.65 -24.33 -26.22
CA MET A 257 16.79 -25.66 -25.61
C MET A 257 17.18 -25.57 -24.13
N PHE A 258 17.98 -24.57 -23.75
CA PHE A 258 18.46 -24.39 -22.38
C PHE A 258 17.57 -23.44 -21.58
N PHE A 259 16.95 -22.46 -22.25
CA PHE A 259 16.10 -21.43 -21.65
C PHE A 259 14.79 -21.36 -22.43
N PRO A 260 13.81 -22.22 -22.12
CA PRO A 260 12.56 -22.26 -22.86
C PRO A 260 11.76 -20.97 -22.74
N THR A 261 11.83 -20.26 -21.61
CA THR A 261 11.11 -18.98 -21.43
C THR A 261 12.00 -17.87 -20.87
N PRO A 262 11.72 -16.58 -21.18
CA PRO A 262 12.43 -15.45 -20.59
C PRO A 262 12.24 -15.27 -19.08
N GLU A 263 11.18 -15.83 -18.50
CA GLU A 263 10.88 -15.66 -17.07
C GLU A 263 11.99 -16.20 -16.17
N GLN A 264 12.65 -17.29 -16.59
CA GLN A 264 13.67 -18.01 -15.82
C GLN A 264 14.89 -17.14 -15.45
N HIS A 265 15.16 -16.05 -16.18
CA HIS A 265 16.24 -15.11 -15.88
C HIS A 265 15.78 -13.78 -15.26
N THR A 266 14.48 -13.45 -15.34
CA THR A 266 13.94 -12.19 -14.81
C THR A 266 13.59 -12.21 -13.33
N ALA A 267 13.53 -13.40 -12.71
CA ALA A 267 13.32 -13.55 -11.26
C ALA A 267 14.37 -12.80 -10.41
N TRP A 268 15.57 -12.54 -10.97
CA TRP A 268 16.65 -11.79 -10.32
C TRP A 268 16.55 -10.26 -10.45
N LEU A 269 15.73 -9.76 -11.38
CA LEU A 269 15.65 -8.32 -11.71
C LEU A 269 14.44 -7.61 -11.10
N GLY A 270 13.70 -8.32 -10.24
CA GLY A 270 12.56 -7.80 -9.48
C GLY A 270 12.91 -7.31 -8.06
N ARG A 271 14.13 -6.80 -7.86
CA ARG A 271 14.50 -6.02 -6.67
C ARG A 271 14.73 -4.57 -7.04
#